data_AF-A0A654DMW4-F1
#
_entry.id   AF-A0A654DMW4-F1
#
_cell.length_a   1.000
_cell.length_b   1.000
_cell.length_c   1.000
_cell.angle_alpha   90.00
_cell.angle_beta   90.00
_cell.angle_gamma   90.00
#
_symmetry.space_group_name_H-M   'P 1'
#
loop_
_entity.id
_entity.type
_entity.pdbx_description
1 polymer ?
#
loop_
_entity_poly.entity_id
_entity_poly.type
_entity_poly.pdbx_seq_one_letter_code
_entity_poly.pdbx_strand_id
1 'polypeptide(L)' 'MQLENHLNEEKASGNSNRRNGKTKKTVRGLNTGTFELETGRDRSVRFEPKVVPNRQLIVTEQLEGHVLSMYAHLPLVELN' A
#
# COMPACT_ATOMS: atom_id res chain seq x y z
N MET A 1 3.52 -16.35 -5.33
CA MET A 1 3.07 -15.01 -4.86
C MET A 1 4.26 -14.13 -4.47
N GLN A 2 4.15 -12.80 -4.45
CA GLN A 2 5.30 -11.88 -4.16
C GLN A 2 6.05 -12.23 -2.85
N LEU A 3 5.31 -12.56 -1.78
CA LEU A 3 5.89 -12.96 -0.50
C LEU A 3 6.66 -14.30 -0.57
N GLU A 4 6.22 -15.25 -1.40
CA GLU A 4 6.92 -16.55 -1.53
C GLU A 4 8.26 -16.38 -2.21
N ASN A 5 8.33 -15.53 -3.24
CA ASN A 5 9.57 -15.20 -3.91
C ASN A 5 10.56 -14.56 -2.92
N HIS A 6 10.10 -13.57 -2.15
CA HIS A 6 10.92 -12.95 -1.09
C HIS A 6 11.42 -13.97 -0.05
N LEU A 7 10.56 -14.88 0.42
CA LEU A 7 10.97 -15.91 1.39
C LEU A 7 11.96 -16.93 0.79
N ASN A 8 11.86 -17.23 -0.51
CA ASN A 8 12.81 -18.12 -1.19
C ASN A 8 14.18 -17.44 -1.36
N GLU A 9 14.20 -16.16 -1.72
CA GLU A 9 15.41 -15.34 -1.80
C GLU A 9 16.11 -15.23 -0.44
N GLU A 10 15.34 -15.00 0.62
CA GLU A 10 15.90 -14.93 1.98
C GLU A 10 16.46 -16.27 2.45
N LYS A 11 15.80 -17.40 2.12
CA LYS A 11 16.35 -18.73 2.39
C LYS A 11 17.65 -18.98 1.63
N ALA A 12 17.72 -18.60 0.37
CA ALA A 12 18.94 -18.70 -0.44
C ALA A 12 20.08 -17.84 0.14
N SER A 13 19.74 -16.74 0.80
CA SER A 13 20.67 -15.85 1.49
C SER A 13 21.04 -16.31 2.92
N GLY A 14 20.57 -17.49 3.36
CA GLY A 14 20.83 -18.04 4.69
C GLY A 14 19.97 -17.46 5.82
N ASN A 15 18.97 -16.63 5.53
CA ASN A 15 18.07 -16.08 6.54
C ASN A 15 16.96 -17.07 6.92
N SER A 16 16.71 -17.25 8.21
CA SER A 16 15.63 -18.09 8.75
C SER A 16 14.28 -17.34 8.82
N ASN A 17 13.88 -16.67 7.74
CA ASN A 17 12.59 -16.01 7.69
C ASN A 17 11.48 -16.94 7.23
N ARG A 18 10.26 -16.63 7.67
CA ARG A 18 9.06 -17.46 7.47
C ARG A 18 7.84 -16.56 7.35
N ARG A 19 6.79 -17.07 6.73
CA ARG A 19 5.49 -16.39 6.68
C ARG A 19 4.92 -16.24 8.10
N ASN A 20 4.46 -15.04 8.42
CA ASN A 20 3.77 -14.69 9.67
C ASN A 20 2.27 -14.46 9.41
N GLY A 21 1.60 -15.52 8.95
CA GLY A 21 0.17 -15.47 8.63
C GLY A 21 -0.16 -14.52 7.48
N LYS A 22 -1.42 -14.09 7.46
CA LYS A 22 -1.98 -13.13 6.51
C LYS A 22 -2.69 -12.02 7.28
N THR A 23 -2.56 -10.80 6.80
CA THR A 23 -3.24 -9.63 7.36
C THR A 23 -4.25 -9.13 6.34
N LYS A 24 -5.47 -8.86 6.80
CA LYS A 24 -6.48 -8.20 5.99
C LYS A 24 -6.34 -6.69 6.13
N LYS A 25 -6.46 -5.98 5.02
CA LYS A 25 -6.58 -4.52 5.00
C LYS A 25 -7.73 -4.10 4.13
N THR A 26 -8.54 -3.17 4.61
CA THR A 26 -9.61 -2.55 3.82
C THR A 26 -9.01 -1.36 3.07
N VAL A 27 -9.04 -1.43 1.75
CA VAL A 27 -8.47 -0.41 0.86
C VAL A 27 -9.60 0.32 0.17
N ARG A 28 -9.43 1.63 -0.04
CA ARG A 28 -10.38 2.48 -0.74
C ARG A 28 -9.86 2.78 -2.14
N GLY A 29 -10.63 2.41 -3.16
CA GLY A 29 -10.47 2.86 -4.53
C GLY A 29 -11.43 4.02 -4.81
N LEU A 30 -10.97 5.02 -5.58
CA LEU A 30 -11.76 6.22 -5.88
C LEU A 30 -13.02 5.89 -6.71
N ASN A 31 -12.90 5.03 -7.71
CA ASN A 31 -13.98 4.70 -8.65
C ASN A 31 -14.62 3.33 -8.39
N THR A 32 -13.98 2.49 -7.59
CA THR A 32 -14.37 1.09 -7.33
C THR A 32 -14.89 0.85 -5.91
N GLY A 33 -14.92 1.88 -5.06
CA GLY A 33 -15.36 1.78 -3.68
C GLY A 33 -14.33 1.08 -2.77
N THR A 34 -14.79 0.53 -1.66
CA THR A 34 -13.91 -0.16 -0.69
C THR A 34 -13.82 -1.65 -0.99
N PHE A 35 -12.61 -2.20 -0.97
CA PHE A 35 -12.38 -3.63 -1.13
C PHE A 35 -11.45 -4.17 -0.04
N GLU A 36 -11.61 -5.45 0.29
CA GLU A 36 -10.69 -6.15 1.19
C GLU A 36 -9.49 -6.70 0.42
N LEU A 37 -8.30 -6.43 0.91
CA LEU A 37 -7.05 -6.97 0.39
C LEU A 37 -6.39 -7.83 1.48
N GLU A 38 -6.13 -9.08 1.15
CA GLU A 38 -5.39 -9.98 2.01
C GLU A 38 -3.91 -9.99 1.59
N THR A 39 -3.04 -9.51 2.47
CA THR A 39 -1.59 -9.49 2.23
C THR A 39 -0.88 -10.42 3.19
N GLY A 40 0.01 -11.27 2.68
CA GLY A 40 0.92 -12.02 3.53
C GLY A 40 1.97 -11.11 4.16
N ARG A 41 2.40 -11.44 5.37
CA ARG A 41 3.52 -10.78 6.06
C ARG A 41 4.62 -11.79 6.34
N ASP A 42 5.87 -11.37 6.36
CA ASP A 42 6.99 -12.16 6.81
C ASP A 42 7.26 -11.94 8.32
N ARG A 43 8.06 -12.82 8.93
CA ARG A 43 8.29 -12.76 10.39
C ARG A 43 9.35 -11.73 10.77
N SER A 44 10.32 -11.50 9.91
CA SER A 44 11.35 -10.47 10.11
C SER A 44 10.87 -9.06 9.74
N VAL A 45 9.65 -8.92 9.19
CA VAL A 45 9.05 -7.63 8.79
C VAL A 45 9.90 -6.89 7.75
N ARG A 46 10.54 -7.64 6.85
CA ARG A 46 11.37 -7.11 5.76
C ARG A 46 10.66 -7.12 4.41
N PHE A 47 9.54 -7.82 4.30
CA PHE A 47 8.78 -7.85 3.07
C PHE A 47 7.97 -6.56 2.89
N GLU A 48 8.24 -5.83 1.82
CA GLU A 48 7.45 -4.69 1.39
C GLU A 48 6.65 -5.03 0.12
N PRO A 49 5.30 -5.01 0.18
CA PRO A 49 4.46 -5.27 -0.98
C PRO A 49 4.57 -4.14 -2.01
N LYS A 50 4.75 -4.47 -3.29
CA LYS A 50 4.91 -3.47 -4.36
C LYS A 50 3.60 -2.83 -4.83
N VAL A 51 2.49 -3.60 -4.82
CA VAL A 51 1.20 -3.15 -5.41
C VAL A 51 0.46 -2.20 -4.48
N VAL A 52 0.39 -2.55 -3.19
CA VAL A 52 -0.16 -1.66 -2.17
C VAL A 52 0.83 -1.66 -1.01
N PRO A 53 1.72 -0.64 -0.93
CA PRO A 53 2.65 -0.42 0.16
C PRO A 53 2.06 -0.60 1.55
N ASN A 54 2.97 -0.81 2.50
CA ASN A 54 2.60 -0.93 3.91
C ASN A 54 1.91 0.34 4.39
N ARG A 55 0.82 0.19 5.14
CA ARG A 55 0.02 1.28 5.73
C ARG A 55 -0.71 2.19 4.71
N GLN A 56 -0.60 1.92 3.41
CA GLN A 56 -1.38 2.63 2.40
C GLN A 56 -2.83 2.11 2.38
N LEU A 57 -3.78 3.00 2.63
CA LEU A 57 -5.23 2.71 2.67
C LEU A 57 -5.99 3.19 1.43
N ILE A 58 -5.37 4.07 0.64
CA ILE A 58 -5.97 4.68 -0.55
C ILE A 58 -5.05 4.37 -1.73
N VAL A 59 -5.57 3.68 -2.74
CA VAL A 59 -4.80 3.31 -3.94
C VAL A 59 -5.13 4.33 -5.02
N THR A 60 -4.34 5.42 -5.06
CA THR A 60 -4.58 6.51 -6.00
C THR A 60 -3.30 7.29 -6.27
N GLU A 61 -2.69 7.09 -7.45
CA GLU A 61 -1.79 8.11 -8.03
C GLU A 61 -2.59 9.33 -8.53
N GLN A 62 -3.83 9.13 -8.96
CA GLN A 62 -4.69 10.19 -9.53
C GLN A 62 -5.35 11.12 -8.49
N LEU A 63 -5.47 10.69 -7.23
CA LEU A 63 -6.13 11.50 -6.19
C LEU A 63 -5.29 12.69 -5.77
N GLU A 64 -3.97 12.55 -5.73
CA GLU A 64 -3.08 13.67 -5.41
C GLU A 64 -3.27 14.80 -6.42
N GLY A 65 -3.30 14.47 -7.72
CA GLY A 65 -3.60 15.44 -8.77
C GLY A 65 -4.99 16.06 -8.64
N HIS A 66 -6.00 15.27 -8.26
CA HIS A 66 -7.36 15.79 -8.09
C HIS A 66 -7.49 16.70 -6.86
N VAL A 67 -6.92 16.33 -5.73
CA VAL A 67 -6.85 17.16 -4.52
C VAL A 67 -6.07 18.44 -4.80
N LEU A 68 -4.92 18.35 -5.45
CA LEU A 68 -4.15 19.53 -5.89
C LEU A 68 -4.96 20.42 -6.82
N SER A 69 -5.72 19.86 -7.77
CA SER A 69 -6.58 20.65 -8.66
C SER A 69 -7.70 21.36 -7.91
N MET A 70 -8.29 20.74 -6.88
CA MET A 70 -9.30 21.38 -6.02
C MET A 70 -8.70 22.48 -5.15
N TYR A 71 -7.51 22.27 -4.59
CA TYR A 71 -6.78 23.30 -3.85
C TYR A 71 -6.34 24.47 -4.75
N ALA A 72 -5.91 24.19 -5.98
CA ALA A 72 -5.54 25.21 -6.95
C ALA A 72 -6.75 25.96 -7.52
N HIS A 73 -7.93 25.31 -7.57
CA HIS A 73 -9.19 25.93 -7.97
C HIS A 73 -9.92 26.63 -6.84
N LEU A 74 -9.48 26.52 -5.59
CA LEU A 74 -9.98 27.41 -4.54
C LEU A 74 -9.59 28.82 -4.97
N PRO A 75 -10.55 29.71 -5.30
CA PRO A 75 -10.22 31.11 -5.46
C PRO A 75 -9.58 31.51 -4.13
N LEU A 76 -8.44 32.18 -4.20
CA LEU A 76 -7.88 32.87 -3.04
C LEU A 76 -8.95 33.89 -2.63
N VAL A 77 -9.87 33.47 -1.76
CA VAL A 77 -10.80 34.36 -1.10
C VAL A 77 -9.93 35.17 -0.16
N GLU A 78 -9.53 36.32 -0.68
CA GLU A 78 -9.11 37.54 0.00
C GLU A 78 -8.57 37.30 1.42
N LEU A 79 -7.31 36.91 1.49
CA LEU A 79 -6.50 37.22 2.67
C LEU A 79 -5.97 38.65 2.48
N ASN A 80 -6.81 39.60 2.90
CA ASN A 80 -6.56 40.96 3.38
C ASN A 80 -5.49 41.81 2.66
#